data_AF-A0A6G2VLE1-F1
#
_entry.id   AF-A0A6G2VLE1-F1
#
_cell.length_a   1.000
_cell.length_b   1.000
_cell.length_c   1.000
_cell.angle_alpha   90.00
_cell.angle_beta   90.00
_cell.angle_gamma   90.00
#
_symmetry.space_group_name_H-M   'P 1'
#
loop_
_entity.id
_entity.type
_entity.pdbx_description
1 polymer ?
#
loop_
_entity_poly.entity_id
_entity_poly.type
_entity_poly.pdbx_seq_one_letter_code
_entity_poly.pdbx_strand_id
1 'polypeptide(L)'
;MDAQGRGRADNIDPADQWVLNPHTGEYELRLSPSAAQPPVPGPRRPSPRDGAGAAGGRGRKAPEETRQTPGEAGRAPGEAGRAPGEAGRTPGEAGGTPRTRGTDVPPPRSARRRSGEPEAAAQGRRASRRPAKKSRTKKILLWTGGSMAFVLVAVSAAGYLYIKHLNDNITSVSDDGASTGGFRKDEAINILLIGTDKRTGKGNEGYGDAGSVGHADTTILLHVSKDRSNATALSIPRDMIVDVPDCPTQQDDGSEKVIAGTQGVRFNTSLGQDGRTPSCTMRTVTELTGIKPDDFMVADFNAVKTLTEAVDGVEVCLGKDIDDPDSHLKLSKGTHKISGEQALAFVRTRHSVGLGGDLSRIGLQQQFLGALMRKLKGNATLTSPTKMLKLAEAGTKALTVDDKLDSIGKLKDLGLELGKLNPKNLTFTTVPVRDNPADGVVHKTVIVDPALAPQVFEAIQNDVSFTDVKKKRKAAKDAQAARLKGTKAPASEVRVRILNGGAADGSAQAELNWLQNDQGVTKSANDGNAPAELAKTTLEYAPDQAAQARRLAAVMGLSGAALKPGKSVTNSQGLPAMTLTLGKDFKGAGISLTPPTKAPDVSKSTADKVQCAS
;
A
#
# COMPACT_ATOMS: atom_id res chain seq x y z
N MET A 1 -0.17 48.83 11.78
CA MET A 1 -0.48 50.20 12.24
C MET A 1 -0.33 50.20 13.74
N ASP A 2 0.43 51.15 14.30
CA ASP A 2 0.63 51.26 15.74
C ASP A 2 -0.48 52.09 16.39
N ALA A 3 -0.92 51.68 17.58
CA ALA A 3 -1.80 52.46 18.44
C ALA A 3 -1.51 52.15 19.92
N GLN A 4 -0.68 52.97 20.56
CA GLN A 4 -0.50 52.91 22.01
C GLN A 4 -1.64 53.66 22.72
N GLY A 5 -2.45 52.96 23.50
CA GLY A 5 -3.46 53.53 24.41
C GLY A 5 -3.05 53.36 25.88
N ARG A 6 -3.30 54.38 26.72
CA ARG A 6 -2.83 54.41 28.12
C ARG A 6 -3.96 54.14 29.13
N GLY A 7 -3.82 53.05 29.89
CA GLY A 7 -4.09 52.98 31.35
C GLY A 7 -5.54 52.93 31.85
N ARG A 8 -5.83 51.85 32.61
CA ARG A 8 -6.94 51.64 33.59
C ARG A 8 -8.37 51.92 33.07
N ALA A 9 -9.32 51.00 33.15
CA ALA A 9 -9.49 49.89 34.10
C ALA A 9 -10.15 48.65 33.45
N ASP A 10 -10.52 47.70 34.30
CA ASP A 10 -11.31 46.49 34.03
C ASP A 10 -10.67 45.43 33.12
N ASN A 11 -10.35 44.26 33.71
CA ASN A 11 -9.89 43.07 33.01
C ASN A 11 -11.08 42.40 32.30
N ILE A 12 -11.40 42.87 31.09
CA ILE A 12 -12.38 42.25 30.19
C ILE A 12 -11.64 41.80 28.94
N ASP A 13 -11.68 40.50 28.62
CA ASP A 13 -11.13 40.00 27.36
C ASP A 13 -12.00 40.54 26.20
N PRO A 14 -11.42 41.06 25.10
CA PRO A 14 -12.21 41.45 23.93
C PRO A 14 -13.04 40.29 23.32
N ALA A 15 -12.73 39.03 23.63
CA ALA A 15 -13.57 37.88 23.28
C ALA A 15 -14.90 37.84 24.07
N ASP A 16 -14.91 38.22 25.35
CA ASP A 16 -16.10 38.13 26.23
C ASP A 16 -17.22 39.11 25.85
N GLN A 17 -16.94 40.08 24.97
CA GLN A 17 -17.92 41.07 24.52
C GLN A 17 -18.85 40.55 23.41
N TRP A 18 -18.55 39.39 22.81
CA TRP A 18 -19.32 38.78 21.73
C TRP A 18 -20.22 37.66 22.24
N VAL A 19 -21.53 37.89 22.27
CA VAL A 19 -22.51 36.92 22.76
C VAL A 19 -23.29 36.31 21.60
N LEU A 20 -23.32 34.97 21.52
CA LEU A 20 -24.15 34.24 20.56
C LEU A 20 -25.64 34.48 20.85
N ASN A 21 -26.37 35.05 19.90
CA ASN A 21 -27.81 35.22 19.99
C ASN A 21 -28.50 33.87 19.67
N PRO A 22 -29.19 33.24 20.64
CA PRO A 22 -29.75 31.89 20.47
C PRO A 22 -30.97 31.83 19.53
N HIS A 23 -31.48 32.97 19.06
CA HIS A 23 -32.60 33.04 18.12
C HIS A 23 -32.17 33.29 16.67
N THR A 24 -30.97 33.81 16.43
CA THR A 24 -30.44 34.10 15.08
C THR A 24 -29.23 33.22 14.71
N GLY A 25 -28.44 32.77 15.70
CA GLY A 25 -27.18 32.06 15.46
C GLY A 25 -25.98 32.96 15.17
N GLU A 26 -26.18 34.29 15.17
CA GLU A 26 -25.14 35.30 14.98
C GLU A 26 -24.50 35.71 16.33
N TYR A 27 -23.26 36.18 16.31
CA TYR A 27 -22.59 36.76 17.49
C TYR A 27 -22.77 38.29 17.50
N GLU A 28 -23.32 38.83 18.59
CA GLU A 28 -23.56 40.26 18.77
C GLU A 28 -22.58 40.87 19.79
N LEU A 29 -21.94 41.98 19.41
CA LEU A 29 -21.05 42.75 20.30
C LEU A 29 -21.88 43.61 21.26
N ARG A 30 -21.77 43.38 22.57
CA ARG A 30 -22.48 44.16 23.60
C ARG A 30 -21.57 45.19 24.29
N LEU A 31 -21.58 46.41 23.76
CA LEU A 31 -20.99 47.57 24.41
C LEU A 31 -21.89 48.09 25.54
N SER A 32 -21.41 48.00 26.79
CA SER A 32 -22.18 48.44 27.97
C SER A 32 -22.28 49.98 28.06
N PRO A 33 -23.48 50.54 28.33
CA PRO A 33 -23.63 51.98 28.54
C PRO A 33 -23.03 52.43 29.89
N SER A 34 -22.49 53.65 29.92
CA SER A 34 -21.86 54.21 31.14
C SER A 34 -22.88 54.73 32.17
N ALA A 35 -22.43 54.95 33.41
CA ALA A 35 -23.26 54.89 34.61
C ALA A 35 -23.93 56.20 35.07
N ALA A 36 -24.93 56.08 35.95
CA ALA A 36 -25.52 57.20 36.71
C ALA A 36 -26.02 56.83 38.13
N GLN A 37 -25.30 57.35 39.15
CA GLN A 37 -25.68 57.74 40.53
C GLN A 37 -26.40 56.78 41.54
N PRO A 38 -26.01 56.82 42.84
CA PRO A 38 -26.70 56.21 44.02
C PRO A 38 -27.36 57.31 44.92
N PRO A 39 -27.72 57.12 46.22
CA PRO A 39 -27.95 55.92 47.07
C PRO A 39 -29.27 55.95 47.91
N VAL A 40 -29.70 54.82 48.51
CA VAL A 40 -30.40 54.77 49.83
C VAL A 40 -30.12 53.43 50.57
N PRO A 41 -29.74 53.41 51.87
CA PRO A 41 -29.60 52.18 52.66
C PRO A 41 -30.76 51.91 53.65
N GLY A 42 -31.07 50.62 53.89
CA GLY A 42 -32.04 50.13 54.89
C GLY A 42 -31.48 48.97 55.75
N PRO A 43 -32.05 48.65 56.94
CA PRO A 43 -31.27 48.02 58.01
C PRO A 43 -31.39 46.49 58.22
N ARG A 44 -30.37 45.99 58.94
CA ARG A 44 -30.14 44.68 59.60
C ARG A 44 -31.40 44.14 60.36
N ARG A 45 -31.56 42.85 60.74
CA ARG A 45 -30.62 41.97 61.50
C ARG A 45 -31.06 40.44 61.44
N PRO A 46 -30.82 39.49 62.40
CA PRO A 46 -29.99 38.29 62.10
C PRO A 46 -30.60 36.87 62.31
N SER A 47 -29.73 35.88 62.05
CA SER A 47 -29.62 34.43 62.36
C SER A 47 -29.99 33.95 63.80
N PRO A 48 -29.74 32.68 64.28
CA PRO A 48 -29.06 31.48 63.69
C PRO A 48 -29.69 30.09 64.08
N ARG A 49 -28.88 29.00 64.03
CA ARG A 49 -28.96 27.67 64.74
C ARG A 49 -29.75 26.52 64.08
N ASP A 50 -29.37 25.24 64.16
CA ASP A 50 -28.19 24.47 64.68
C ASP A 50 -27.99 23.20 63.79
N GLY A 51 -26.97 22.32 63.86
CA GLY A 51 -25.71 22.29 64.62
C GLY A 51 -25.19 20.85 64.92
N ALA A 52 -24.11 20.39 64.23
CA ALA A 52 -23.29 19.15 64.49
C ALA A 52 -23.99 17.76 64.40
N GLY A 53 -23.29 16.61 64.24
CA GLY A 53 -21.87 16.36 63.89
C GLY A 53 -21.41 14.88 64.02
N ALA A 54 -20.22 14.55 63.46
CA ALA A 54 -19.29 13.44 63.77
C ALA A 54 -19.62 11.92 63.53
N ALA A 55 -18.99 11.38 62.48
CA ALA A 55 -18.07 10.21 62.44
C ALA A 55 -18.37 8.80 63.05
N GLY A 56 -18.43 7.78 62.16
CA GLY A 56 -17.47 6.64 62.11
C GLY A 56 -17.74 5.32 62.88
N GLY A 57 -17.31 4.15 62.31
CA GLY A 57 -17.01 2.93 63.09
C GLY A 57 -17.45 1.52 62.60
N ARG A 58 -16.69 0.92 61.66
CA ARG A 58 -16.52 -0.53 61.36
C ARG A 58 -17.45 -1.62 61.98
N GLY A 59 -18.31 -2.21 61.15
CA GLY A 59 -18.18 -3.59 60.60
C GLY A 59 -18.49 -4.87 61.43
N ARG A 60 -18.93 -5.96 60.76
CA ARG A 60 -18.81 -7.37 61.19
C ARG A 60 -19.24 -8.42 60.12
N LYS A 61 -18.68 -9.64 60.26
CA LYS A 61 -19.13 -10.98 59.78
C LYS A 61 -19.11 -11.36 58.28
N ALA A 62 -18.23 -12.32 57.95
CA ALA A 62 -18.55 -13.51 57.14
C ALA A 62 -19.19 -14.61 58.06
N PRO A 63 -19.58 -15.82 57.60
CA PRO A 63 -18.72 -16.90 57.04
C PRO A 63 -19.41 -17.64 55.84
N GLU A 64 -19.38 -18.96 55.51
CA GLU A 64 -18.76 -20.28 55.91
C GLU A 64 -18.99 -21.25 54.69
N GLU A 65 -18.38 -22.41 54.40
CA GLU A 65 -17.15 -23.14 54.82
C GLU A 65 -16.73 -24.14 53.69
N THR A 66 -15.55 -24.00 53.07
CA THR A 66 -14.70 -25.14 52.56
C THR A 66 -15.26 -26.07 51.42
N ARG A 67 -14.70 -27.23 51.00
CA ARG A 67 -13.62 -28.17 51.49
C ARG A 67 -12.98 -28.95 50.29
N GLN A 68 -11.63 -28.99 50.07
CA GLN A 68 -10.55 -29.88 50.60
C GLN A 68 -10.63 -31.40 50.19
N THR A 69 -9.57 -32.24 50.05
CA THR A 69 -8.10 -32.09 49.76
C THR A 69 -7.46 -33.37 49.07
N PRO A 70 -6.48 -34.18 49.59
CA PRO A 70 -5.17 -34.38 48.88
C PRO A 70 -4.56 -35.83 48.80
N GLY A 71 -3.35 -35.96 48.20
CA GLY A 71 -2.35 -37.05 48.40
C GLY A 71 -2.39 -38.24 47.42
N GLU A 72 -1.35 -39.08 47.25
CA GLU A 72 0.09 -39.00 47.59
C GLU A 72 0.96 -39.99 46.71
N ALA A 73 2.24 -40.22 47.03
CA ALA A 73 3.33 -40.70 46.14
C ALA A 73 3.43 -42.21 45.79
N GLY A 74 4.29 -42.59 44.80
CA GLY A 74 4.70 -44.01 44.59
C GLY A 74 5.63 -44.43 43.43
N ARG A 75 6.97 -44.43 43.66
CA ARG A 75 8.05 -45.31 43.08
C ARG A 75 8.33 -45.44 41.55
N ALA A 76 9.50 -46.03 41.25
CA ALA A 76 10.13 -46.34 39.94
C ALA A 76 10.74 -47.79 40.00
N PRO A 77 11.55 -48.35 39.06
CA PRO A 77 12.10 -47.87 37.77
C PRO A 77 11.97 -48.90 36.59
N GLY A 78 12.65 -48.68 35.45
CA GLY A 78 12.78 -49.66 34.34
C GLY A 78 13.67 -49.19 33.16
N GLU A 79 14.25 -50.12 32.37
CA GLU A 79 15.30 -49.86 31.36
C GLU A 79 14.89 -50.09 29.88
N ALA A 80 15.68 -49.47 28.98
CA ALA A 80 16.06 -49.90 27.62
C ALA A 80 14.99 -50.20 26.53
N GLY A 81 15.09 -49.47 25.40
CA GLY A 81 14.45 -49.78 24.12
C GLY A 81 15.19 -49.09 22.96
N ARG A 82 15.33 -49.74 21.80
CA ARG A 82 16.32 -49.35 20.75
C ARG A 82 15.72 -49.26 19.34
N ALA A 83 16.02 -48.14 18.66
CA ALA A 83 15.87 -47.86 17.22
C ALA A 83 14.44 -47.76 16.63
N PRO A 84 14.24 -46.92 15.59
CA PRO A 84 13.03 -46.93 14.75
C PRO A 84 13.11 -48.03 13.68
N GLY A 85 11.96 -48.43 13.12
CA GLY A 85 11.87 -49.50 12.12
C GLY A 85 11.53 -49.01 10.70
N GLU A 86 12.28 -49.51 9.71
CA GLU A 86 11.83 -49.64 8.31
C GLU A 86 11.20 -51.02 8.10
N ALA A 87 10.10 -51.14 7.34
CA ALA A 87 9.59 -52.46 6.91
C ALA A 87 8.63 -52.43 5.69
N GLY A 88 8.86 -53.34 4.74
CA GLY A 88 7.94 -53.73 3.66
C GLY A 88 8.40 -53.34 2.25
N ARG A 89 8.45 -54.22 1.23
CA ARG A 89 8.09 -55.66 1.06
C ARG A 89 9.10 -56.27 0.07
N THR A 90 9.80 -57.41 0.28
CA THR A 90 9.40 -58.85 0.39
C THR A 90 9.00 -59.53 -0.98
N PRO A 91 9.13 -60.86 -1.19
CA PRO A 91 10.38 -61.52 -1.66
C PRO A 91 10.20 -62.70 -2.67
N GLY A 92 11.28 -63.46 -2.96
CA GLY A 92 11.29 -64.80 -3.64
C GLY A 92 12.50 -64.99 -4.57
N GLU A 93 13.17 -66.15 -4.70
CA GLU A 93 13.03 -67.49 -4.09
C GLU A 93 14.42 -68.21 -4.03
N ALA A 94 14.50 -69.43 -3.45
CA ALA A 94 15.73 -70.25 -3.28
C ALA A 94 15.93 -71.26 -4.44
N GLY A 95 16.94 -72.16 -4.54
CA GLY A 95 18.10 -72.56 -3.72
C GLY A 95 18.66 -73.91 -4.21
N GLY A 96 19.71 -74.48 -3.59
CA GLY A 96 20.06 -75.92 -3.75
C GLY A 96 21.54 -76.31 -3.99
N THR A 97 22.00 -77.34 -3.29
CA THR A 97 23.27 -78.11 -3.44
C THR A 97 22.91 -79.63 -3.54
N PRO A 98 23.80 -80.68 -3.49
CA PRO A 98 25.28 -80.78 -3.43
C PRO A 98 25.92 -81.92 -4.29
N ARG A 99 27.23 -82.23 -4.07
CA ARG A 99 28.01 -83.48 -4.41
C ARG A 99 28.40 -83.71 -5.90
N THR A 100 29.47 -84.44 -6.29
CA THR A 100 30.42 -85.36 -5.57
C THR A 100 31.79 -85.53 -6.30
N ARG A 101 32.88 -85.87 -5.56
CA ARG A 101 34.06 -86.74 -5.94
C ARG A 101 34.97 -86.31 -7.13
N GLY A 102 36.32 -86.44 -7.14
CA GLY A 102 37.35 -86.78 -6.13
C GLY A 102 38.69 -87.25 -6.79
N THR A 103 39.85 -87.10 -6.12
CA THR A 103 41.18 -87.76 -6.37
C THR A 103 41.94 -87.45 -7.70
N ASP A 104 43.29 -87.43 -7.84
CA ASP A 104 44.41 -87.54 -6.87
C ASP A 104 45.80 -87.03 -7.38
N VAL A 105 46.73 -86.81 -6.42
CA VAL A 105 48.23 -86.89 -6.46
C VAL A 105 49.14 -85.95 -7.36
N PRO A 106 50.26 -85.37 -6.80
CA PRO A 106 51.32 -84.58 -7.50
C PRO A 106 52.69 -85.36 -7.54
N PRO A 107 53.95 -84.84 -7.36
CA PRO A 107 54.64 -83.51 -7.42
C PRO A 107 55.92 -83.59 -8.35
N PRO A 108 57.17 -83.06 -8.11
CA PRO A 108 57.73 -82.03 -7.21
C PRO A 108 58.87 -81.07 -7.76
N ARG A 109 59.32 -80.15 -6.88
CA ARG A 109 60.73 -79.70 -6.64
C ARG A 109 61.54 -78.84 -7.66
N SER A 110 61.61 -77.54 -7.34
CA SER A 110 62.83 -76.80 -6.92
C SER A 110 64.07 -76.56 -7.81
N ALA A 111 64.66 -75.36 -7.61
CA ALA A 111 66.10 -75.06 -7.48
C ALA A 111 66.92 -74.41 -8.64
N ARG A 112 67.24 -73.12 -8.43
CA ARG A 112 68.62 -72.60 -8.22
C ARG A 112 69.59 -72.35 -9.42
N ARG A 113 69.91 -71.05 -9.58
CA ARG A 113 71.20 -70.41 -10.02
C ARG A 113 71.57 -70.32 -11.51
N ARG A 114 72.31 -69.22 -11.77
CA ARG A 114 73.34 -68.97 -12.81
C ARG A 114 72.82 -68.91 -14.26
N SER A 115 72.87 -67.76 -14.95
CA SER A 115 73.99 -66.88 -15.35
C SER A 115 74.75 -67.40 -16.57
N GLY A 116 74.65 -66.67 -17.67
CA GLY A 116 75.30 -66.98 -18.95
C GLY A 116 74.66 -66.24 -20.12
N GLU A 117 75.18 -65.04 -20.42
CA GLU A 117 75.36 -64.62 -21.82
C GLU A 117 76.41 -65.58 -22.47
N PRO A 118 76.52 -65.72 -23.81
CA PRO A 118 76.46 -64.58 -24.73
C PRO A 118 75.87 -64.80 -26.15
N GLU A 119 75.95 -63.71 -26.93
CA GLU A 119 76.30 -63.65 -28.36
C GLU A 119 75.28 -64.00 -29.49
N ALA A 120 74.67 -62.92 -30.00
CA ALA A 120 74.63 -62.53 -31.42
C ALA A 120 73.84 -63.38 -32.48
N ALA A 121 74.04 -62.98 -33.74
CA ALA A 121 73.62 -63.61 -35.01
C ALA A 121 72.11 -63.72 -35.36
N ALA A 122 71.59 -62.61 -35.91
CA ALA A 122 71.06 -62.53 -37.28
C ALA A 122 69.86 -63.41 -37.77
N GLN A 123 68.83 -62.71 -38.28
CA GLN A 123 67.93 -63.08 -39.42
C GLN A 123 66.95 -64.28 -39.25
N GLY A 124 65.62 -64.00 -39.31
CA GLY A 124 64.60 -65.06 -39.13
C GLY A 124 63.13 -64.78 -39.52
N ARG A 125 62.87 -63.99 -40.58
CA ARG A 125 61.58 -63.87 -41.32
C ARG A 125 60.23 -63.93 -40.54
N ARG A 126 59.69 -62.74 -40.26
CA ARG A 126 58.27 -62.32 -40.46
C ARG A 126 57.13 -63.33 -40.16
N ALA A 127 56.44 -63.13 -39.04
CA ALA A 127 55.00 -63.43 -38.90
C ALA A 127 54.23 -62.16 -38.50
N SER A 128 53.20 -61.78 -39.26
CA SER A 128 52.53 -60.47 -39.12
C SER A 128 51.49 -60.44 -37.99
N ARG A 129 51.87 -59.97 -36.80
CA ARG A 129 50.91 -59.45 -35.80
C ARG A 129 50.71 -57.94 -36.01
N ARG A 130 49.55 -57.54 -36.54
CA ARG A 130 49.15 -56.13 -36.65
C ARG A 130 49.08 -55.50 -35.24
N PRO A 131 49.80 -54.40 -34.94
CA PRO A 131 49.60 -53.68 -33.69
C PRO A 131 48.22 -53.01 -33.70
N ALA A 132 47.44 -53.21 -32.64
CA ALA A 132 46.17 -52.51 -32.47
C ALA A 132 46.42 -51.00 -32.41
N LYS A 133 45.79 -50.22 -33.29
CA LYS A 133 45.96 -48.76 -33.43
C LYS A 133 45.43 -48.00 -32.19
N LYS A 134 46.20 -48.00 -31.09
CA LYS A 134 45.83 -47.28 -29.87
C LYS A 134 45.76 -45.76 -30.12
N SER A 135 44.67 -45.19 -29.62
CA SER A 135 44.57 -43.86 -28.98
C SER A 135 44.63 -42.54 -29.78
N ARG A 136 44.67 -42.48 -31.12
CA ARG A 136 44.41 -41.17 -31.80
C ARG A 136 43.04 -40.58 -31.41
N THR A 137 41.98 -41.39 -31.41
CA THR A 137 40.65 -41.00 -30.95
C THR A 137 40.62 -40.61 -29.46
N LYS A 138 41.38 -41.32 -28.59
CA LYS A 138 41.48 -40.95 -27.17
C LYS A 138 42.22 -39.62 -26.96
N LYS A 139 43.24 -39.30 -27.75
CA LYS A 139 43.91 -37.99 -27.71
C LYS A 139 42.97 -36.87 -28.15
N ILE A 140 42.20 -37.08 -29.23
CA ILE A 140 41.18 -36.12 -29.67
C ILE A 140 40.13 -35.92 -28.56
N LEU A 141 39.59 -36.99 -27.97
CA LEU A 141 38.58 -36.91 -26.91
C LEU A 141 39.11 -36.24 -25.63
N LEU A 142 40.38 -36.44 -25.28
CA LEU A 142 41.05 -35.76 -24.17
C LEU A 142 41.26 -34.27 -24.44
N TRP A 143 41.57 -33.88 -25.69
CA TRP A 143 41.73 -32.48 -26.06
C TRP A 143 40.39 -31.76 -26.19
N THR A 144 39.35 -32.37 -26.78
CA THR A 144 38.01 -31.76 -26.82
C THR A 144 37.37 -31.70 -25.43
N GLY A 145 37.51 -32.76 -24.62
CA GLY A 145 37.07 -32.77 -23.23
C GLY A 145 37.82 -31.76 -22.36
N GLY A 146 39.15 -31.67 -22.53
CA GLY A 146 39.99 -30.69 -21.84
C GLY A 146 39.66 -29.25 -22.21
N SER A 147 39.50 -28.94 -23.50
CA SER A 147 39.07 -27.62 -23.96
C SER A 147 37.65 -27.27 -23.50
N MET A 148 36.71 -28.22 -23.52
CA MET A 148 35.35 -28.01 -23.00
C MET A 148 35.37 -27.73 -21.50
N ALA A 149 36.14 -28.50 -20.72
CA ALA A 149 36.31 -28.28 -19.28
C ALA A 149 36.98 -26.92 -19.00
N PHE A 150 38.01 -26.54 -19.77
CA PHE A 150 38.65 -25.24 -19.65
C PHE A 150 37.69 -24.09 -19.96
N VAL A 151 36.89 -24.19 -21.03
CA VAL A 151 35.85 -23.20 -21.36
C VAL A 151 34.80 -23.11 -20.27
N LEU A 152 34.33 -24.24 -19.73
CA LEU A 152 33.36 -24.25 -18.62
C LEU A 152 33.94 -23.61 -17.35
N VAL A 153 35.20 -23.88 -17.02
CA VAL A 153 35.89 -23.27 -15.86
C VAL A 153 36.11 -21.77 -16.10
N ALA A 154 36.56 -21.37 -17.29
CA ALA A 154 36.78 -19.96 -17.63
C ALA A 154 35.48 -19.14 -17.62
N VAL A 155 34.39 -19.69 -18.18
CA VAL A 155 33.05 -19.06 -18.14
C VAL A 155 32.51 -19.01 -16.71
N SER A 156 32.68 -20.07 -15.91
CA SER A 156 32.26 -20.07 -14.50
C SER A 156 33.05 -19.06 -13.66
N ALA A 157 34.36 -18.96 -13.87
CA ALA A 157 35.21 -18.00 -13.18
C ALA A 157 34.88 -16.55 -13.59
N ALA A 158 34.68 -16.29 -14.89
CA ALA A 158 34.23 -14.99 -15.38
C ALA A 158 32.85 -14.61 -14.82
N GLY A 159 31.91 -15.56 -14.79
CA GLY A 159 30.59 -15.37 -14.18
C GLY A 159 30.66 -15.08 -12.68
N TYR A 160 31.49 -15.81 -11.93
CA TYR A 160 31.73 -15.56 -10.50
C TYR A 160 32.35 -14.18 -10.25
N LEU A 161 33.40 -13.81 -11.01
CA LEU A 161 34.04 -12.49 -10.89
C LEU A 161 33.09 -11.35 -11.27
N TYR A 162 32.20 -11.55 -12.25
CA TYR A 162 31.18 -10.56 -12.60
C TYR A 162 30.06 -10.45 -11.54
N ILE A 163 29.60 -11.57 -10.97
CA ILE A 163 28.68 -11.57 -9.82
C ILE A 163 29.33 -10.85 -8.62
N LYS A 164 30.61 -11.10 -8.35
CA LYS A 164 31.34 -10.38 -7.32
C LYS A 164 31.41 -8.88 -7.64
N HIS A 165 31.76 -8.49 -8.86
CA HIS A 165 31.77 -7.08 -9.25
C HIS A 165 30.39 -6.41 -9.09
N LEU A 166 29.29 -7.11 -9.39
CA LEU A 166 27.94 -6.58 -9.15
C LEU A 166 27.64 -6.38 -7.66
N ASN A 167 28.10 -7.26 -6.77
CA ASN A 167 28.00 -7.07 -5.31
C ASN A 167 28.93 -5.95 -4.82
N ASP A 168 30.19 -5.92 -5.29
CA ASP A 168 31.19 -4.89 -4.96
C ASP A 168 30.75 -3.47 -5.43
N ASN A 169 29.73 -3.35 -6.29
CA ASN A 169 29.10 -2.09 -6.69
C ASN A 169 27.93 -1.66 -5.79
N ILE A 170 27.33 -2.57 -4.98
CA ILE A 170 26.16 -2.25 -4.14
C ILE A 170 26.62 -1.37 -2.98
N THR A 171 25.93 -0.23 -2.81
CA THR A 171 26.05 0.56 -1.58
C THR A 171 24.95 0.11 -0.61
N SER A 172 25.32 -0.29 0.60
CA SER A 172 24.37 -0.66 1.65
C SER A 172 24.50 0.24 2.89
N VAL A 173 23.42 0.37 3.64
CA VAL A 173 23.35 1.05 4.95
C VAL A 173 22.71 0.08 5.94
N SER A 174 23.16 0.05 7.19
CA SER A 174 22.67 -0.97 8.13
C SER A 174 21.20 -0.77 8.54
N ASP A 175 20.46 -1.88 8.62
CA ASP A 175 19.15 -1.91 9.26
C ASP A 175 19.30 -2.25 10.75
N ASP A 176 19.06 -1.23 11.57
CA ASP A 176 19.14 -1.20 13.03
C ASP A 176 17.89 -1.77 13.71
N GLY A 177 17.28 -2.79 13.10
CA GLY A 177 16.04 -3.44 13.55
C GLY A 177 14.74 -2.68 13.19
N ALA A 178 14.84 -1.63 12.38
CA ALA A 178 13.69 -0.92 11.84
C ALA A 178 12.86 -1.78 10.86
N SER A 179 13.45 -2.80 10.24
CA SER A 179 12.81 -3.70 9.27
C SER A 179 12.20 -4.98 9.86
N THR A 180 11.50 -5.78 9.06
CA THR A 180 11.07 -7.14 9.44
C THR A 180 12.20 -8.19 9.41
N GLY A 181 13.39 -7.82 8.93
CA GLY A 181 14.53 -8.70 8.66
C GLY A 181 14.68 -9.10 7.19
N GLY A 182 14.01 -8.40 6.27
CA GLY A 182 14.06 -8.60 4.82
C GLY A 182 12.90 -9.41 4.23
N PHE A 183 12.51 -9.09 2.99
CA PHE A 183 11.30 -9.64 2.36
C PHE A 183 11.27 -11.18 2.27
N ARG A 184 10.04 -11.73 2.27
CA ARG A 184 9.78 -13.17 2.15
C ARG A 184 8.87 -13.47 0.98
N LYS A 185 9.16 -14.58 0.28
CA LYS A 185 8.49 -14.93 -0.99
C LYS A 185 7.07 -15.43 -0.82
N ASP A 186 6.74 -15.91 0.36
CA ASP A 186 5.44 -16.44 0.78
C ASP A 186 4.64 -15.50 1.69
N GLU A 187 5.16 -14.32 2.02
CA GLU A 187 4.46 -13.25 2.76
C GLU A 187 4.15 -12.05 1.84
N ALA A 188 3.44 -11.03 2.34
CA ALA A 188 3.36 -9.74 1.64
C ALA A 188 4.76 -9.10 1.58
N ILE A 189 4.99 -8.18 0.63
CA ILE A 189 6.28 -7.48 0.50
C ILE A 189 6.04 -5.97 0.60
N ASN A 190 6.77 -5.29 1.48
CA ASN A 190 6.60 -3.90 1.86
C ASN A 190 7.94 -3.17 1.73
N ILE A 191 8.29 -2.71 0.52
CA ILE A 191 9.56 -2.00 0.27
C ILE A 191 9.35 -0.50 0.49
N LEU A 192 10.20 0.12 1.31
CA LEU A 192 10.20 1.57 1.47
C LEU A 192 11.14 2.25 0.47
N LEU A 193 10.57 2.96 -0.51
CA LEU A 193 11.32 3.70 -1.52
C LEU A 193 11.48 5.17 -1.07
N ILE A 194 12.72 5.63 -0.93
CA ILE A 194 13.06 6.98 -0.43
C ILE A 194 13.84 7.72 -1.52
N GLY A 195 13.28 8.81 -2.03
CA GLY A 195 14.00 9.76 -2.87
C GLY A 195 14.66 10.81 -2.00
N THR A 196 15.98 10.97 -2.10
CA THR A 196 16.75 11.94 -1.31
C THR A 196 17.43 13.01 -2.16
N ASP A 197 17.53 14.22 -1.60
CA ASP A 197 18.26 15.34 -2.18
C ASP A 197 19.66 15.52 -1.57
N LYS A 198 20.31 14.42 -1.17
CA LYS A 198 21.69 14.38 -0.68
C LYS A 198 22.64 14.89 -1.78
N ARG A 199 23.25 16.06 -1.57
CA ARG A 199 24.07 16.77 -2.58
C ARG A 199 25.55 16.38 -2.57
N THR A 200 25.97 15.53 -1.64
CA THR A 200 27.35 15.04 -1.53
C THR A 200 27.64 13.93 -2.54
N GLY A 201 28.55 14.16 -3.48
CA GLY A 201 29.05 13.13 -4.41
C GLY A 201 29.09 13.61 -5.87
N LYS A 202 29.96 12.96 -6.66
CA LYS A 202 30.21 13.33 -8.06
C LYS A 202 28.91 13.41 -8.87
N GLY A 203 28.65 14.55 -9.48
CA GLY A 203 27.46 14.79 -10.31
C GLY A 203 26.22 15.29 -9.55
N ASN A 204 26.23 15.33 -8.22
CA ASN A 204 25.17 15.94 -7.40
C ASN A 204 25.47 17.40 -6.99
N GLU A 205 26.72 17.84 -7.16
CA GLU A 205 27.26 19.14 -6.74
C GLU A 205 26.58 20.36 -7.43
N GLY A 206 25.92 20.16 -8.58
CA GLY A 206 25.39 21.24 -9.42
C GLY A 206 23.96 21.72 -9.12
N TYR A 207 23.37 21.38 -7.97
CA TYR A 207 21.93 21.61 -7.73
C TYR A 207 21.59 22.28 -6.39
N GLY A 208 21.74 23.61 -6.30
CA GLY A 208 21.46 24.38 -5.08
C GLY A 208 22.62 24.33 -4.08
N ASP A 209 22.34 24.61 -2.81
CA ASP A 209 23.40 24.81 -1.80
C ASP A 209 24.22 23.53 -1.54
N ALA A 210 25.54 23.68 -1.63
CA ALA A 210 26.49 22.60 -1.41
C ALA A 210 26.54 22.19 0.06
N GLY A 211 26.50 20.87 0.34
CA GLY A 211 26.63 20.32 1.69
C GLY A 211 25.34 19.79 2.34
N SER A 212 24.21 19.73 1.63
CA SER A 212 23.00 19.07 2.15
C SER A 212 23.25 17.61 2.56
N VAL A 213 22.96 17.30 3.83
CA VAL A 213 22.94 15.94 4.40
C VAL A 213 21.91 15.01 3.73
N GLY A 214 20.94 15.60 3.02
CA GLY A 214 19.85 14.90 2.33
C GLY A 214 18.60 14.74 3.21
N HIS A 215 17.44 14.96 2.63
CA HIS A 215 16.14 14.80 3.28
C HIS A 215 15.32 13.70 2.63
N ALA A 216 14.25 13.24 3.31
CA ALA A 216 13.25 12.35 2.72
C ALA A 216 12.32 13.19 1.82
N ASP A 217 12.85 13.69 0.71
CA ASP A 217 12.16 14.63 -0.19
C ASP A 217 11.12 13.94 -1.07
N THR A 218 11.12 12.62 -1.11
CA THR A 218 10.06 11.76 -1.67
C THR A 218 10.04 10.45 -0.91
N THR A 219 8.86 9.93 -0.55
CA THR A 219 8.76 8.63 0.14
C THR A 219 7.53 7.87 -0.33
N ILE A 220 7.73 6.61 -0.71
CA ILE A 220 6.69 5.73 -1.24
C ILE A 220 6.83 4.36 -0.57
N LEU A 221 5.83 3.97 0.21
CA LEU A 221 5.69 2.60 0.69
C LEU A 221 5.08 1.76 -0.42
N LEU A 222 5.86 0.85 -1.00
CA LEU A 222 5.40 -0.14 -1.98
C LEU A 222 5.00 -1.42 -1.25
N HIS A 223 3.71 -1.55 -0.97
CA HIS A 223 3.11 -2.80 -0.53
C HIS A 223 2.71 -3.67 -1.73
N VAL A 224 2.92 -4.98 -1.60
CA VAL A 224 2.62 -6.01 -2.59
C VAL A 224 1.96 -7.20 -1.90
N SER A 225 0.77 -7.59 -2.37
CA SER A 225 -0.03 -8.64 -1.73
C SER A 225 0.71 -9.99 -1.70
N LYS A 226 0.42 -10.82 -0.70
CA LYS A 226 1.02 -12.16 -0.48
C LYS A 226 0.91 -13.05 -1.72
N ASP A 227 -0.20 -12.96 -2.45
CA ASP A 227 -0.48 -13.71 -3.69
C ASP A 227 0.06 -13.04 -4.98
N ARG A 228 0.67 -11.85 -4.88
CA ARG A 228 1.11 -11.00 -6.00
C ARG A 228 -0.02 -10.62 -6.98
N SER A 229 -1.29 -10.69 -6.56
CA SER A 229 -2.43 -10.27 -7.39
C SER A 229 -2.53 -8.75 -7.54
N ASN A 230 -2.14 -8.00 -6.50
CA ASN A 230 -2.24 -6.55 -6.47
C ASN A 230 -1.08 -5.89 -5.69
N ALA A 231 -0.94 -4.58 -5.86
CA ALA A 231 0.07 -3.79 -5.16
C ALA A 231 -0.41 -2.35 -4.97
N THR A 232 0.06 -1.70 -3.92
CA THR A 232 -0.21 -0.30 -3.61
C THR A 232 1.08 0.44 -3.34
N ALA A 233 1.35 1.46 -4.14
CA ALA A 233 2.40 2.44 -3.92
C ALA A 233 1.80 3.66 -3.21
N LEU A 234 1.97 3.71 -1.89
CA LEU A 234 1.48 4.76 -1.00
C LEU A 234 2.53 5.87 -0.88
N SER A 235 2.31 6.99 -1.58
CA SER A 235 3.14 8.20 -1.47
C SER A 235 2.84 8.95 -0.16
N ILE A 236 3.89 9.27 0.59
CA ILE A 236 3.84 10.02 1.85
C ILE A 236 4.30 11.46 1.57
N PRO A 237 3.48 12.50 1.79
CA PRO A 237 3.90 13.88 1.52
C PRO A 237 5.02 14.32 2.45
N ARG A 238 6.09 14.91 1.89
CA ARG A 238 7.30 15.26 2.66
C ARG A 238 7.03 16.36 3.71
N ASP A 239 6.11 17.26 3.39
CA ASP A 239 5.71 18.41 4.21
C ASP A 239 4.50 18.09 5.11
N MET A 240 4.16 16.80 5.26
CA MET A 240 3.18 16.33 6.24
C MET A 240 3.76 16.42 7.66
N ILE A 241 2.95 16.89 8.62
CA ILE A 241 3.30 16.90 10.02
C ILE A 241 3.13 15.49 10.61
N VAL A 242 4.19 15.00 11.25
CA VAL A 242 4.28 13.69 11.89
C VAL A 242 5.15 13.77 13.15
N ASP A 243 5.05 12.73 13.97
CA ASP A 243 5.94 12.49 15.09
C ASP A 243 7.04 11.51 14.64
N VAL A 244 8.31 11.94 14.72
CA VAL A 244 9.47 11.10 14.42
C VAL A 244 9.90 10.41 15.73
N PRO A 245 9.96 9.08 15.78
CA PRO A 245 10.35 8.34 17.00
C PRO A 245 11.86 8.45 17.30
N ASP A 246 12.29 7.89 18.43
CA ASP A 246 13.71 7.71 18.71
C ASP A 246 14.37 6.84 17.64
N CYS A 247 15.53 7.29 17.16
CA CYS A 247 16.25 6.69 16.05
C CYS A 247 17.69 6.34 16.48
N PRO A 248 17.93 5.10 16.92
CA PRO A 248 19.26 4.49 16.86
C PRO A 248 19.94 4.76 15.51
N THR A 249 21.26 4.94 15.54
CA THR A 249 22.08 5.26 14.38
C THR A 249 23.53 4.87 14.68
N GLN A 250 24.05 3.91 13.91
CA GLN A 250 25.48 3.62 13.89
C GLN A 250 26.24 4.81 13.29
N GLN A 251 27.29 5.27 13.98
CA GLN A 251 28.19 6.34 13.54
C GLN A 251 29.32 5.76 12.67
N ASP A 252 30.04 6.62 11.94
CA ASP A 252 31.17 6.22 11.08
C ASP A 252 32.35 5.56 11.85
N ASP A 253 32.44 5.75 13.17
CA ASP A 253 33.42 5.08 14.05
C ASP A 253 32.96 3.71 14.59
N GLY A 254 31.75 3.26 14.20
CA GLY A 254 31.13 2.01 14.63
C GLY A 254 30.38 2.10 15.97
N SER A 255 30.35 3.25 16.64
CA SER A 255 29.54 3.45 17.85
C SER A 255 28.04 3.55 17.53
N GLU A 256 27.18 3.18 18.49
CA GLU A 256 25.73 3.41 18.40
C GLU A 256 25.35 4.68 19.17
N LYS A 257 24.55 5.53 18.52
CA LYS A 257 23.96 6.74 19.10
C LYS A 257 22.44 6.69 18.89
N VAL A 258 21.66 6.99 19.92
CA VAL A 258 20.22 7.25 19.76
C VAL A 258 20.04 8.74 19.49
N ILE A 259 19.50 9.07 18.32
CA ILE A 259 19.00 10.40 17.99
C ILE A 259 17.59 10.49 18.57
N ALA A 260 17.33 11.49 19.41
CA ALA A 260 16.03 11.65 20.04
C ALA A 260 14.91 11.88 18.99
N GLY A 261 13.72 11.39 19.32
CA GLY A 261 12.50 11.66 18.58
C GLY A 261 12.14 13.15 18.59
N THR A 262 11.24 13.56 17.70
CA THR A 262 10.75 14.94 17.64
C THR A 262 9.28 14.95 17.24
N GLN A 263 8.46 15.65 18.01
CA GLN A 263 7.01 15.70 17.81
C GLN A 263 6.63 16.87 16.88
N GLY A 264 5.55 16.72 16.11
CA GLY A 264 4.99 17.79 15.29
C GLY A 264 5.91 18.35 14.18
N VAL A 265 6.83 17.54 13.66
CA VAL A 265 7.80 17.94 12.62
C VAL A 265 7.37 17.49 11.22
N ARG A 266 7.99 18.05 10.18
CA ARG A 266 7.75 17.61 8.80
C ARG A 266 8.38 16.25 8.55
N PHE A 267 7.68 15.37 7.83
CA PHE A 267 8.13 14.01 7.50
C PHE A 267 9.52 13.98 6.84
N ASN A 268 9.87 14.99 6.03
CA ASN A 268 11.18 15.09 5.38
C ASN A 268 12.38 15.11 6.36
N THR A 269 12.15 15.47 7.64
CA THR A 269 13.16 15.49 8.72
C THR A 269 13.46 14.11 9.34
N SER A 270 12.78 13.05 8.88
CA SER A 270 13.06 11.66 9.27
C SER A 270 14.33 11.08 8.62
N LEU A 271 15.04 11.84 7.78
CA LEU A 271 16.30 11.49 7.15
C LEU A 271 17.29 12.68 7.23
N GLY A 272 18.57 12.37 7.47
CA GLY A 272 19.72 13.27 7.42
C GLY A 272 19.84 14.25 8.60
N GLN A 273 18.73 14.79 9.09
CA GLN A 273 18.72 15.69 10.26
C GLN A 273 19.33 14.98 11.48
N ASP A 274 20.25 15.65 12.18
CA ASP A 274 21.00 15.14 13.34
C ASP A 274 21.75 13.80 13.14
N GLY A 275 21.87 13.33 11.90
CA GLY A 275 22.45 12.05 11.49
C GLY A 275 21.44 10.94 11.13
N ARG A 276 20.13 11.21 11.11
CA ARG A 276 19.06 10.21 10.94
C ARG A 276 19.22 9.36 9.67
N THR A 277 19.15 8.04 9.84
CA THR A 277 19.28 7.01 8.78
C THR A 277 17.98 6.79 8.00
N PRO A 278 18.02 6.08 6.85
CA PRO A 278 16.80 5.59 6.18
C PRO A 278 15.92 4.72 7.09
N SER A 279 16.53 4.01 8.04
CA SER A 279 15.89 3.22 9.08
C SER A 279 15.06 4.09 10.06
N CYS A 280 15.46 5.34 10.29
CA CYS A 280 14.65 6.33 11.01
C CYS A 280 13.37 6.71 10.23
N THR A 281 13.47 6.90 8.92
CA THR A 281 12.30 7.06 8.03
C THR A 281 11.43 5.81 8.09
N MET A 282 12.00 4.60 8.08
CA MET A 282 11.27 3.33 8.19
C MET A 282 10.47 3.20 9.50
N ARG A 283 11.04 3.58 10.65
CA ARG A 283 10.30 3.66 11.92
C ARG A 283 9.17 4.70 11.85
N THR A 284 9.44 5.87 11.27
CA THR A 284 8.44 6.94 11.10
C THR A 284 7.25 6.47 10.24
N VAL A 285 7.48 5.69 9.17
CA VAL A 285 6.41 5.07 8.37
C VAL A 285 5.66 3.99 9.15
N THR A 286 6.36 3.21 9.96
CA THR A 286 5.76 2.15 10.78
C THR A 286 4.79 2.75 11.81
N GLU A 287 5.20 3.80 12.53
CA GLU A 287 4.36 4.52 13.50
C GLU A 287 3.16 5.19 12.83
N LEU A 288 3.38 5.85 11.68
CA LEU A 288 2.35 6.53 10.90
C LEU A 288 1.25 5.59 10.37
N THR A 289 1.60 4.36 9.98
CA THR A 289 0.72 3.49 9.16
C THR A 289 0.40 2.12 9.77
N GLY A 290 1.10 1.71 10.83
CA GLY A 290 1.09 0.35 11.35
C GLY A 290 1.73 -0.71 10.43
N ILE A 291 2.17 -0.33 9.22
CA ILE A 291 2.83 -1.23 8.28
C ILE A 291 4.34 -1.15 8.50
N LYS A 292 4.93 -2.20 9.08
CA LYS A 292 6.39 -2.32 9.19
C LYS A 292 6.96 -2.72 7.82
N PRO A 293 7.85 -1.91 7.20
CA PRO A 293 8.48 -2.27 5.93
C PRO A 293 9.50 -3.41 6.11
N ASP A 294 9.68 -4.20 5.07
CA ASP A 294 10.59 -5.35 5.06
C ASP A 294 12.04 -4.96 4.73
N ASP A 295 12.19 -3.96 3.85
CA ASP A 295 13.46 -3.49 3.28
C ASP A 295 13.32 -1.99 2.89
N PHE A 296 14.42 -1.26 2.68
CA PHE A 296 14.43 0.09 2.10
C PHE A 296 15.34 0.21 0.86
N MET A 297 14.98 1.14 -0.02
CA MET A 297 15.82 1.58 -1.14
C MET A 297 15.86 3.11 -1.18
N VAL A 298 17.06 3.67 -1.12
CA VAL A 298 17.33 5.10 -1.26
C VAL A 298 17.86 5.39 -2.66
N ALA A 299 17.20 6.32 -3.34
CA ALA A 299 17.58 6.82 -4.66
C ALA A 299 17.91 8.32 -4.55
N ASP A 300 19.06 8.73 -5.06
CA ASP A 300 19.45 10.14 -5.18
C ASP A 300 19.08 10.71 -6.57
N PHE A 301 19.56 11.92 -6.87
CA PHE A 301 19.35 12.54 -8.18
C PHE A 301 20.09 11.82 -9.32
N ASN A 302 21.28 11.28 -9.09
CA ASN A 302 22.00 10.49 -10.09
C ASN A 302 21.29 9.17 -10.39
N ALA A 303 20.66 8.53 -9.40
CA ALA A 303 19.92 7.29 -9.55
C ALA A 303 18.83 7.39 -10.63
N VAL A 304 18.07 8.50 -10.63
CA VAL A 304 17.03 8.78 -11.62
C VAL A 304 17.63 8.87 -13.03
N LYS A 305 18.78 9.52 -13.19
CA LYS A 305 19.49 9.61 -14.48
C LYS A 305 19.92 8.22 -14.95
N THR A 306 20.72 7.54 -14.13
CA THR A 306 21.35 6.25 -14.43
C THR A 306 20.33 5.16 -14.73
N LEU A 307 19.25 5.06 -13.94
CA LEU A 307 18.19 4.08 -14.18
C LEU A 307 17.39 4.38 -15.47
N THR A 308 17.09 5.65 -15.76
CA THR A 308 16.34 5.99 -16.98
C THR A 308 17.18 5.85 -18.25
N GLU A 309 18.48 6.11 -18.21
CA GLU A 309 19.39 5.81 -19.31
C GLU A 309 19.52 4.30 -19.54
N ALA A 310 19.68 3.50 -18.47
CA ALA A 310 19.83 2.05 -18.55
C ALA A 310 18.61 1.33 -19.16
N VAL A 311 17.39 1.85 -18.97
CA VAL A 311 16.18 1.30 -19.61
C VAL A 311 15.91 1.82 -21.02
N ASP A 312 16.75 2.71 -21.57
CA ASP A 312 16.46 3.47 -22.81
C ASP A 312 15.22 4.39 -22.67
N GLY A 313 15.15 5.17 -21.59
CA GLY A 313 14.15 6.22 -21.35
C GLY A 313 12.72 5.75 -21.08
N VAL A 314 11.92 6.61 -20.45
CA VAL A 314 10.52 6.34 -20.06
C VAL A 314 9.54 7.26 -20.79
N GLU A 315 8.34 6.76 -21.07
CA GLU A 315 7.28 7.49 -21.77
C GLU A 315 6.31 8.15 -20.78
N VAL A 316 6.37 9.49 -20.73
CA VAL A 316 5.44 10.36 -19.99
C VAL A 316 4.48 11.05 -20.96
N CYS A 317 3.33 11.52 -20.48
CA CYS A 317 2.49 12.43 -21.27
C CYS A 317 2.12 13.68 -20.46
N LEU A 318 2.05 14.82 -21.13
CA LEU A 318 1.67 16.11 -20.55
C LEU A 318 0.38 16.63 -21.19
N GLY A 319 -0.58 17.03 -20.35
CA GLY A 319 -1.90 17.53 -20.74
C GLY A 319 -1.91 19.03 -21.07
N LYS A 320 -0.87 19.73 -20.62
CA LYS A 320 -0.50 21.12 -20.90
C LYS A 320 1.01 21.20 -21.14
N ASP A 321 1.51 22.34 -21.58
CA ASP A 321 2.96 22.59 -21.65
C ASP A 321 3.52 22.74 -20.22
N ILE A 322 4.74 22.25 -19.99
CA ILE A 322 5.52 22.51 -18.79
C ILE A 322 6.75 23.32 -19.20
N ASP A 323 6.87 24.51 -18.61
CA ASP A 323 8.10 25.29 -18.54
C ASP A 323 8.33 25.58 -17.05
N ASP A 324 9.28 24.91 -16.42
CA ASP A 324 9.63 25.06 -15.00
C ASP A 324 11.11 25.51 -14.93
N PRO A 325 11.38 26.78 -14.55
CA PRO A 325 12.73 27.33 -14.59
C PRO A 325 13.64 26.78 -13.49
N ASP A 326 13.10 26.28 -12.38
CA ASP A 326 13.85 25.79 -11.21
C ASP A 326 14.32 24.33 -11.37
N SER A 327 13.60 23.55 -12.17
CA SER A 327 14.03 22.22 -12.65
C SER A 327 14.68 22.27 -14.04
N HIS A 328 14.62 23.41 -14.72
CA HIS A 328 14.98 23.62 -16.13
C HIS A 328 14.19 22.75 -17.13
N LEU A 329 13.05 22.17 -16.72
CA LEU A 329 12.24 21.35 -17.62
C LEU A 329 11.44 22.22 -18.59
N LYS A 330 11.67 22.04 -19.90
CA LYS A 330 10.81 22.55 -20.96
C LYS A 330 10.30 21.39 -21.82
N LEU A 331 9.00 21.12 -21.75
CA LEU A 331 8.30 20.08 -22.52
C LEU A 331 6.91 20.57 -22.93
N SER A 332 6.55 20.43 -24.20
CA SER A 332 5.21 20.73 -24.68
C SER A 332 4.18 19.68 -24.26
N LYS A 333 2.90 19.98 -24.42
CA LYS A 333 1.78 19.04 -24.35
C LYS A 333 1.98 17.89 -25.34
N GLY A 334 1.77 16.66 -24.86
CA GLY A 334 1.93 15.44 -25.66
C GLY A 334 2.73 14.36 -24.94
N THR A 335 3.03 13.26 -25.65
CA THR A 335 3.85 12.16 -25.14
C THR A 335 5.32 12.42 -25.42
N HIS A 336 6.17 12.31 -24.40
CA HIS A 336 7.63 12.49 -24.50
C HIS A 336 8.37 11.27 -23.95
N LYS A 337 9.48 10.92 -24.59
CA LYS A 337 10.45 9.93 -24.09
C LYS A 337 11.56 10.69 -23.36
N ILE A 338 11.62 10.55 -22.03
CA ILE A 338 12.59 11.26 -21.17
C ILE A 338 13.63 10.29 -20.58
N SER A 339 14.86 10.77 -20.42
CA SER A 339 15.99 10.03 -19.83
C SER A 339 17.03 10.99 -19.25
N GLY A 340 17.88 10.51 -18.35
CA GLY A 340 19.02 11.27 -17.83
C GLY A 340 18.57 12.54 -17.10
N GLU A 341 19.25 13.66 -17.36
CA GLU A 341 18.89 14.98 -16.81
C GLU A 341 17.42 15.38 -17.06
N GLN A 342 16.85 15.05 -18.22
CA GLN A 342 15.46 15.40 -18.53
C GLN A 342 14.46 14.58 -17.68
N ALA A 343 14.82 13.34 -17.32
CA ALA A 343 14.03 12.54 -16.38
C ALA A 343 14.14 13.06 -14.94
N LEU A 344 15.32 13.52 -14.53
CA LEU A 344 15.53 14.16 -13.23
C LEU A 344 14.76 15.48 -13.12
N ALA A 345 14.84 16.34 -14.14
CA ALA A 345 14.09 17.61 -14.21
C ALA A 345 12.57 17.38 -14.11
N PHE A 346 12.06 16.32 -14.75
CA PHE A 346 10.66 15.93 -14.70
C PHE A 346 10.18 15.59 -13.28
N VAL A 347 10.91 14.75 -12.54
CA VAL A 347 10.51 14.37 -11.15
C VAL A 347 10.79 15.46 -10.11
N ARG A 348 11.55 16.50 -10.48
CA ARG A 348 11.85 17.69 -9.66
C ARG A 348 10.96 18.89 -9.93
N THR A 349 10.21 18.90 -11.04
CA THR A 349 9.26 19.97 -11.40
C THR A 349 8.27 20.22 -10.25
N ARG A 350 8.05 21.49 -9.90
CA ARG A 350 7.21 21.93 -8.77
C ARG A 350 6.16 22.96 -9.19
N HIS A 351 6.57 23.98 -9.93
CA HIS A 351 5.77 25.20 -10.07
C HIS A 351 4.80 25.16 -11.27
N SER A 352 5.04 24.27 -12.23
CA SER A 352 4.32 24.26 -13.51
C SER A 352 3.28 23.15 -13.66
N VAL A 353 2.86 22.51 -12.56
CA VAL A 353 1.82 21.45 -12.52
C VAL A 353 0.80 21.63 -11.41
N GLY A 354 -0.44 21.15 -11.64
CA GLY A 354 -1.54 21.26 -10.68
C GLY A 354 -1.75 22.68 -10.15
N LEU A 355 -1.75 22.83 -8.81
CA LEU A 355 -1.89 24.09 -8.09
C LEU A 355 -0.54 24.59 -7.48
N GLY A 356 0.61 24.09 -7.97
CA GLY A 356 1.94 24.59 -7.58
C GLY A 356 2.47 24.17 -6.19
N GLY A 357 1.81 23.22 -5.52
CA GLY A 357 2.24 22.66 -4.22
C GLY A 357 2.76 21.22 -4.29
N ASP A 358 3.40 20.73 -3.22
CA ASP A 358 4.06 19.40 -3.18
C ASP A 358 3.14 18.24 -3.58
N LEU A 359 1.86 18.29 -3.20
CA LEU A 359 0.84 17.30 -3.59
C LEU A 359 0.66 17.18 -5.12
N SER A 360 0.97 18.25 -5.89
CA SER A 360 0.96 18.22 -7.35
C SER A 360 2.20 17.50 -7.93
N ARG A 361 3.36 17.64 -7.28
CA ARG A 361 4.60 16.92 -7.64
C ARG A 361 4.47 15.41 -7.46
N ILE A 362 3.78 14.97 -6.41
CA ILE A 362 3.48 13.54 -6.17
C ILE A 362 2.78 12.90 -7.39
N GLY A 363 1.90 13.64 -8.08
CA GLY A 363 1.24 13.16 -9.30
C GLY A 363 2.21 12.89 -10.45
N LEU A 364 3.20 13.75 -10.68
CA LEU A 364 4.28 13.52 -11.66
C LEU A 364 5.14 12.31 -11.28
N GLN A 365 5.48 12.17 -9.99
CA GLN A 365 6.32 11.07 -9.50
C GLN A 365 5.60 9.71 -9.65
N GLN A 366 4.31 9.65 -9.34
CA GLN A 366 3.48 8.45 -9.58
C GLN A 366 3.35 8.14 -11.09
N GLN A 367 3.20 9.15 -11.95
CA GLN A 367 3.18 8.96 -13.40
C GLN A 367 4.52 8.42 -13.93
N PHE A 368 5.63 8.98 -13.46
CA PHE A 368 7.00 8.59 -13.79
C PHE A 368 7.31 7.16 -13.34
N LEU A 369 7.04 6.82 -12.08
CA LEU A 369 7.25 5.47 -11.55
C LEU A 369 6.36 4.46 -12.28
N GLY A 370 5.11 4.81 -12.59
CA GLY A 370 4.24 4.02 -13.46
C GLY A 370 4.79 3.85 -14.88
N ALA A 371 5.45 4.85 -15.46
CA ALA A 371 6.12 4.76 -16.77
C ALA A 371 7.35 3.87 -16.72
N LEU A 372 8.18 4.01 -15.70
CA LEU A 372 9.34 3.16 -15.45
C LEU A 372 8.93 1.69 -15.28
N MET A 373 7.92 1.39 -14.46
CA MET A 373 7.43 0.01 -14.28
C MET A 373 6.82 -0.58 -15.55
N ARG A 374 6.15 0.22 -16.40
CA ARG A 374 5.72 -0.23 -17.74
C ARG A 374 6.91 -0.55 -18.65
N LYS A 375 7.94 0.30 -18.67
CA LYS A 375 9.17 0.13 -19.46
C LYS A 375 9.99 -1.09 -19.02
N LEU A 376 10.09 -1.31 -17.71
CA LEU A 376 10.74 -2.46 -17.09
C LEU A 376 10.02 -3.78 -17.41
N LYS A 377 8.68 -3.82 -17.31
CA LYS A 377 7.90 -5.03 -17.65
C LYS A 377 7.76 -5.28 -19.16
N GLY A 378 8.01 -4.28 -20.00
CA GLY A 378 7.97 -4.43 -21.45
C GLY A 378 8.83 -5.59 -21.94
N ASN A 379 8.26 -6.50 -22.74
CA ASN A 379 8.90 -7.77 -23.12
C ASN A 379 10.35 -7.63 -23.61
N ALA A 380 10.65 -6.55 -24.36
CA ALA A 380 11.98 -6.28 -24.91
C ALA A 380 13.05 -5.89 -23.87
N THR A 381 12.72 -5.77 -22.58
CA THR A 381 13.65 -5.52 -21.48
C THR A 381 13.99 -6.82 -20.75
N LEU A 382 12.97 -7.58 -20.32
CA LEU A 382 13.12 -8.82 -19.55
C LEU A 382 13.60 -10.03 -20.38
N THR A 383 13.40 -10.05 -21.70
CA THR A 383 13.88 -11.16 -22.55
C THR A 383 15.30 -10.96 -23.12
N SER A 384 15.95 -9.85 -22.78
CA SER A 384 17.27 -9.50 -23.32
C SER A 384 18.34 -9.59 -22.22
N PRO A 385 19.21 -10.62 -22.24
CA PRO A 385 20.23 -10.81 -21.20
C PRO A 385 21.15 -9.59 -21.05
N THR A 386 21.56 -8.98 -22.17
CA THR A 386 22.42 -7.79 -22.14
C THR A 386 21.75 -6.55 -21.55
N LYS A 387 20.42 -6.40 -21.69
CA LYS A 387 19.67 -5.34 -20.99
C LYS A 387 19.46 -5.66 -19.51
N MET A 388 19.18 -6.91 -19.16
CA MET A 388 19.13 -7.33 -17.75
C MET A 388 20.45 -7.05 -17.02
N LEU A 389 21.60 -7.35 -17.65
CA LEU A 389 22.91 -7.06 -17.08
C LEU A 389 23.16 -5.55 -16.94
N LYS A 390 22.86 -4.74 -17.98
CA LYS A 390 22.95 -3.27 -17.89
C LYS A 390 22.05 -2.68 -16.82
N LEU A 391 20.82 -3.18 -16.68
CA LEU A 391 19.86 -2.73 -15.66
C LEU A 391 20.30 -3.15 -14.26
N ALA A 392 20.84 -4.36 -14.09
CA ALA A 392 21.40 -4.82 -12.82
C ALA A 392 22.60 -3.96 -12.40
N GLU A 393 23.54 -3.71 -13.30
CA GLU A 393 24.73 -2.90 -13.05
C GLU A 393 24.39 -1.42 -12.80
N ALA A 394 23.40 -0.88 -13.53
CA ALA A 394 22.85 0.44 -13.24
C ALA A 394 22.15 0.48 -11.88
N GLY A 395 21.36 -0.54 -11.55
CA GLY A 395 20.62 -0.64 -10.29
C GLY A 395 21.54 -0.70 -9.06
N THR A 396 22.58 -1.54 -9.09
CA THR A 396 23.51 -1.65 -7.95
C THR A 396 24.36 -0.38 -7.75
N LYS A 397 24.69 0.34 -8.84
CA LYS A 397 25.42 1.62 -8.78
C LYS A 397 24.53 2.83 -8.45
N ALA A 398 23.23 2.74 -8.71
CA ALA A 398 22.27 3.85 -8.53
C ALA A 398 21.58 3.84 -7.17
N LEU A 399 21.35 2.67 -6.58
CA LEU A 399 20.54 2.53 -5.37
C LEU A 399 21.41 2.21 -4.17
N THR A 400 21.21 2.96 -3.08
CA THR A 400 21.63 2.52 -1.75
C THR A 400 20.51 1.68 -1.15
N VAL A 401 20.83 0.49 -0.65
CA VAL A 401 19.85 -0.43 -0.05
C VAL A 401 20.17 -0.68 1.43
N ASP A 402 19.31 -1.38 2.15
CA ASP A 402 19.65 -1.90 3.48
C ASP A 402 20.62 -3.10 3.43
N ASP A 403 21.17 -3.49 4.58
CA ASP A 403 22.02 -4.69 4.70
C ASP A 403 21.25 -6.03 4.54
N LYS A 404 19.92 -6.02 4.57
CA LYS A 404 19.07 -7.18 4.28
C LYS A 404 18.90 -7.39 2.78
N LEU A 405 19.05 -6.37 1.92
CA LEU A 405 19.07 -6.44 0.44
C LEU A 405 20.44 -6.38 -0.24
N ASP A 406 21.53 -6.23 0.52
CA ASP A 406 22.96 -6.06 0.16
C ASP A 406 23.59 -6.82 -1.03
N SER A 407 22.88 -7.72 -1.72
CA SER A 407 23.48 -8.67 -2.66
C SER A 407 22.61 -8.92 -3.87
N ILE A 408 23.26 -9.07 -5.04
CA ILE A 408 22.61 -9.24 -6.34
C ILE A 408 21.67 -10.44 -6.39
N GLY A 409 21.93 -11.47 -5.57
CA GLY A 409 21.07 -12.63 -5.42
C GLY A 409 19.67 -12.28 -4.89
N LYS A 410 19.62 -11.43 -3.86
CA LYS A 410 18.40 -10.95 -3.19
C LYS A 410 17.67 -9.92 -4.05
N LEU A 411 18.39 -8.93 -4.59
CA LEU A 411 17.83 -7.93 -5.52
C LEU A 411 17.19 -8.58 -6.77
N LYS A 412 17.83 -9.61 -7.32
CA LYS A 412 17.29 -10.41 -8.43
C LYS A 412 16.03 -11.19 -8.01
N ASP A 413 16.01 -11.76 -6.81
CA ASP A 413 14.84 -12.48 -6.29
C ASP A 413 13.65 -11.54 -6.02
N LEU A 414 13.89 -10.36 -5.45
CA LEU A 414 12.88 -9.30 -5.29
C LEU A 414 12.36 -8.82 -6.64
N GLY A 415 13.25 -8.57 -7.60
CA GLY A 415 12.88 -8.22 -8.98
C GLY A 415 12.03 -9.28 -9.69
N LEU A 416 12.24 -10.57 -9.38
CA LEU A 416 11.41 -11.67 -9.86
C LEU A 416 10.03 -11.72 -9.19
N GLU A 417 9.93 -11.45 -7.89
CA GLU A 417 8.63 -11.31 -7.20
C GLU A 417 7.82 -10.12 -7.76
N LEU A 418 8.44 -8.94 -7.85
CA LEU A 418 7.82 -7.75 -8.43
C LEU A 418 7.47 -7.94 -9.92
N GLY A 419 8.26 -8.71 -10.66
CA GLY A 419 8.02 -9.05 -12.07
C GLY A 419 6.72 -9.84 -12.31
N LYS A 420 6.22 -10.59 -11.31
CA LYS A 420 4.93 -11.29 -11.39
C LYS A 420 3.76 -10.32 -11.50
N LEU A 421 3.84 -9.17 -10.82
CA LEU A 421 2.74 -8.21 -10.68
C LEU A 421 2.19 -7.72 -12.01
N ASN A 422 0.88 -7.61 -12.11
CA ASN A 422 0.22 -6.98 -13.24
C ASN A 422 0.14 -5.45 -13.01
N PRO A 423 0.76 -4.59 -13.85
CA PRO A 423 0.69 -3.13 -13.67
C PRO A 423 -0.72 -2.55 -13.72
N LYS A 424 -1.70 -3.30 -14.26
CA LYS A 424 -3.13 -2.94 -14.21
C LYS A 424 -3.76 -3.05 -12.81
N ASN A 425 -3.10 -3.78 -11.91
CA ASN A 425 -3.50 -4.00 -10.52
C ASN A 425 -2.61 -3.25 -9.52
N LEU A 426 -1.60 -2.51 -10.00
CA LEU A 426 -0.83 -1.57 -9.19
C LEU A 426 -1.64 -0.28 -9.00
N THR A 427 -1.85 0.11 -7.75
CA THR A 427 -2.50 1.37 -7.38
C THR A 427 -1.47 2.35 -6.88
N PHE A 428 -1.38 3.53 -7.49
CA PHE A 428 -0.72 4.69 -6.88
C PHE A 428 -1.76 5.46 -6.08
N THR A 429 -1.42 5.81 -4.83
CA THR A 429 -2.24 6.65 -3.96
C THR A 429 -1.35 7.47 -3.05
N THR A 430 -1.85 8.61 -2.58
CA THR A 430 -1.19 9.40 -1.53
C THR A 430 -1.81 9.06 -0.18
N VAL A 431 -1.10 9.26 0.92
CA VAL A 431 -1.70 9.31 2.27
C VAL A 431 -2.87 10.32 2.24
N PRO A 432 -4.08 9.95 2.69
CA PRO A 432 -5.17 10.90 2.84
C PRO A 432 -4.81 11.96 3.87
N VAL A 433 -4.82 13.22 3.45
CA VAL A 433 -4.41 14.38 4.26
C VAL A 433 -5.40 15.54 4.12
N ARG A 434 -5.32 16.47 5.07
CA ARG A 434 -6.00 17.78 5.05
C ARG A 434 -4.96 18.88 5.28
N ASP A 435 -5.26 20.10 4.85
CA ASP A 435 -4.40 21.26 5.14
C ASP A 435 -4.28 21.45 6.65
N ASN A 436 -3.07 21.75 7.14
CA ASN A 436 -2.82 21.94 8.56
C ASN A 436 -3.51 23.23 9.06
N PRO A 437 -4.46 23.18 10.02
CA PRO A 437 -5.11 24.38 10.54
C PRO A 437 -4.13 25.37 11.20
N ALA A 438 -2.98 24.90 11.68
CA ALA A 438 -1.96 25.74 12.32
C ALA A 438 -1.19 26.65 11.35
N ASP A 439 -1.24 26.41 10.03
CA ASP A 439 -0.64 27.30 9.01
C ASP A 439 -1.50 28.54 8.70
N GLY A 440 -2.73 28.61 9.24
CA GLY A 440 -3.71 29.63 8.90
C GLY A 440 -3.99 29.67 7.40
N VAL A 441 -3.84 30.85 6.79
CA VAL A 441 -4.18 31.10 5.37
C VAL A 441 -3.12 30.56 4.38
N VAL A 442 -1.94 30.14 4.86
CA VAL A 442 -0.77 29.92 3.98
C VAL A 442 -0.53 28.45 3.63
N HIS A 443 -1.32 27.51 4.18
CA HIS A 443 -1.40 26.09 3.77
C HIS A 443 -0.05 25.44 3.38
N LYS A 444 0.95 25.53 4.27
CA LYS A 444 2.35 25.14 3.97
C LYS A 444 2.64 23.66 4.25
N THR A 445 1.84 23.05 5.11
CA THR A 445 1.98 21.70 5.64
C THR A 445 0.61 21.04 5.70
N VAL A 446 0.61 19.72 5.81
CA VAL A 446 -0.62 18.91 5.84
C VAL A 446 -0.62 17.98 7.05
N ILE A 447 -1.81 17.62 7.53
CA ILE A 447 -2.01 16.64 8.59
C ILE A 447 -2.75 15.41 8.03
N VAL A 448 -2.53 14.25 8.64
CA VAL A 448 -3.23 13.01 8.30
C VAL A 448 -4.75 13.19 8.43
N ASP A 449 -5.54 12.70 7.47
CA ASP A 449 -7.00 12.69 7.58
C ASP A 449 -7.42 11.55 8.53
N PRO A 450 -7.95 11.85 9.74
CA PRO A 450 -8.22 10.83 10.75
C PRO A 450 -9.43 9.95 10.40
N ALA A 451 -10.24 10.33 9.42
CA ALA A 451 -11.37 9.53 8.95
C ALA A 451 -11.00 8.64 7.76
N LEU A 452 -10.10 9.09 6.87
CA LEU A 452 -9.77 8.40 5.62
C LEU A 452 -8.45 7.64 5.65
N ALA A 453 -7.42 8.12 6.34
CA ALA A 453 -6.11 7.48 6.33
C ALA A 453 -6.10 6.10 7.00
N PRO A 454 -6.73 5.88 8.18
CA PRO A 454 -6.79 4.55 8.79
C PRO A 454 -7.43 3.50 7.87
N GLN A 455 -8.51 3.87 7.15
CA GLN A 455 -9.16 2.99 6.18
C GLN A 455 -8.24 2.61 4.99
N VAL A 456 -7.33 3.50 4.59
CA VAL A 456 -6.33 3.21 3.55
C VAL A 456 -5.22 2.32 4.09
N PHE A 457 -4.75 2.55 5.31
CA PHE A 457 -3.71 1.73 5.94
C PHE A 457 -4.22 0.31 6.24
N GLU A 458 -5.40 0.16 6.84
CA GLU A 458 -6.06 -1.12 7.07
C GLU A 458 -6.30 -1.90 5.76
N ALA A 459 -6.74 -1.21 4.69
CA ALA A 459 -6.90 -1.82 3.38
C ALA A 459 -5.58 -2.33 2.79
N ILE A 460 -4.46 -1.63 3.02
CA ILE A 460 -3.12 -2.07 2.60
C ILE A 460 -2.65 -3.26 3.45
N GLN A 461 -2.80 -3.21 4.78
CA GLN A 461 -2.43 -4.30 5.69
C GLN A 461 -3.18 -5.63 5.40
N ASN A 462 -4.37 -5.54 4.80
CA ASN A 462 -5.24 -6.69 4.47
C ASN A 462 -5.25 -7.06 2.97
N ASP A 463 -4.19 -6.74 2.21
CA ASP A 463 -4.02 -7.07 0.78
C ASP A 463 -5.17 -6.55 -0.15
N VAL A 464 -5.93 -5.52 0.26
CA VAL A 464 -7.20 -5.14 -0.41
C VAL A 464 -6.96 -4.36 -1.71
N SER A 465 -7.14 -5.02 -2.85
CA SER A 465 -7.07 -4.42 -4.19
C SER A 465 -8.04 -3.22 -4.35
N PHE A 466 -7.50 -2.00 -4.24
CA PHE A 466 -8.19 -0.76 -4.58
C PHE A 466 -8.69 -0.75 -6.03
N THR A 467 -8.03 -1.46 -6.95
CA THR A 467 -8.49 -1.59 -8.34
C THR A 467 -9.80 -2.37 -8.44
N ASP A 468 -9.98 -3.41 -7.62
CA ASP A 468 -11.20 -4.23 -7.60
C ASP A 468 -12.32 -3.56 -6.81
N VAL A 469 -11.99 -2.79 -5.77
CA VAL A 469 -12.94 -1.84 -5.16
C VAL A 469 -13.43 -0.82 -6.19
N LYS A 470 -12.53 -0.26 -7.03
CA LYS A 470 -12.91 0.66 -8.12
C LYS A 470 -13.77 -0.03 -9.19
N LYS A 471 -13.45 -1.28 -9.58
CA LYS A 471 -14.29 -2.11 -10.48
C LYS A 471 -15.68 -2.37 -9.89
N LYS A 472 -15.78 -2.82 -8.64
CA LYS A 472 -17.05 -3.07 -7.92
C LYS A 472 -17.88 -1.79 -7.77
N ARG A 473 -17.28 -0.66 -7.37
CA ARG A 473 -17.97 0.65 -7.29
C ARG A 473 -18.44 1.14 -8.66
N LYS A 474 -17.67 0.90 -9.73
CA LYS A 474 -18.10 1.21 -11.10
C LYS A 474 -19.29 0.33 -11.52
N ALA A 475 -19.20 -0.99 -11.36
CA ALA A 475 -20.29 -1.92 -11.67
C ALA A 475 -21.58 -1.59 -10.91
N ALA A 476 -21.48 -1.19 -9.63
CA ALA A 476 -22.61 -0.71 -8.85
C ALA A 476 -23.23 0.58 -9.41
N LYS A 477 -22.42 1.57 -9.82
CA LYS A 477 -22.92 2.79 -10.49
C LYS A 477 -23.53 2.50 -11.85
N ASP A 478 -22.91 1.64 -12.66
CA ASP A 478 -23.38 1.24 -13.98
C ASP A 478 -24.71 0.47 -13.87
N ALA A 479 -24.87 -0.40 -12.86
CA ALA A 479 -26.12 -1.09 -12.56
C ALA A 479 -27.22 -0.14 -12.04
N GLN A 480 -26.89 0.85 -11.20
CA GLN A 480 -27.82 1.90 -10.78
C GLN A 480 -28.29 2.72 -11.99
N ALA A 481 -27.37 3.13 -12.87
CA ALA A 481 -27.70 3.83 -14.11
C ALA A 481 -28.55 2.97 -15.07
N ALA A 482 -28.34 1.65 -15.08
CA ALA A 482 -29.13 0.71 -15.87
C ALA A 482 -30.58 0.57 -15.38
N ARG A 483 -30.85 0.66 -14.07
CA ARG A 483 -32.23 0.60 -13.52
C ARG A 483 -33.15 1.68 -14.13
N LEU A 484 -32.61 2.88 -14.36
CA LEU A 484 -33.33 4.00 -14.98
C LEU A 484 -33.51 3.87 -16.50
N LYS A 485 -32.84 2.93 -17.18
CA LYS A 485 -32.92 2.73 -18.63
C LYS A 485 -33.96 1.66 -19.00
N GLY A 486 -34.78 1.97 -20.00
CA GLY A 486 -35.79 1.08 -20.55
C GLY A 486 -37.15 1.75 -20.68
N THR A 487 -38.17 0.97 -21.06
CA THR A 487 -39.57 1.43 -21.16
C THR A 487 -40.11 1.91 -19.81
N LYS A 488 -41.00 2.91 -19.88
CA LYS A 488 -41.78 3.44 -18.75
C LYS A 488 -43.25 3.09 -18.96
N ALA A 489 -43.94 2.64 -17.92
CA ALA A 489 -45.38 2.40 -17.99
C ALA A 489 -46.18 3.71 -18.17
N PRO A 490 -47.42 3.65 -18.69
CA PRO A 490 -48.43 4.69 -18.47
C PRO A 490 -48.59 5.00 -16.97
N ALA A 491 -48.84 6.26 -16.61
CA ALA A 491 -49.01 6.63 -15.20
C ALA A 491 -50.19 5.89 -14.54
N SER A 492 -51.29 5.75 -15.29
CA SER A 492 -52.50 5.01 -14.91
C SER A 492 -52.29 3.49 -14.72
N GLU A 493 -51.10 2.95 -14.98
CA GLU A 493 -50.73 1.56 -14.69
C GLU A 493 -49.83 1.41 -13.44
N VAL A 494 -49.20 2.50 -12.99
CA VAL A 494 -48.26 2.48 -11.86
C VAL A 494 -49.01 2.26 -10.54
N ARG A 495 -48.82 1.10 -9.91
CA ARG A 495 -49.33 0.80 -8.56
C ARG A 495 -48.22 0.90 -7.52
N VAL A 496 -48.40 1.78 -6.54
CA VAL A 496 -47.43 2.05 -5.48
C VAL A 496 -48.13 2.27 -4.14
N ARG A 497 -47.64 1.63 -3.08
CA ARG A 497 -47.98 1.96 -1.70
C ARG A 497 -46.94 2.91 -1.13
N ILE A 498 -47.37 3.94 -0.41
CA ILE A 498 -46.54 5.04 0.07
C ILE A 498 -46.46 4.96 1.60
N LEU A 499 -45.23 4.84 2.13
CA LEU A 499 -44.92 4.80 3.55
C LEU A 499 -44.12 6.04 3.95
N ASN A 500 -44.45 6.65 5.09
CA ASN A 500 -43.57 7.63 5.72
C ASN A 500 -42.49 6.92 6.56
N GLY A 501 -41.23 6.98 6.14
CA GLY A 501 -40.07 6.46 6.84
C GLY A 501 -39.14 7.56 7.33
N GLY A 502 -39.68 8.59 7.99
CA GLY A 502 -38.90 9.70 8.55
C GLY A 502 -38.90 10.97 7.70
N ALA A 503 -39.77 11.08 6.71
CA ALA A 503 -40.19 12.38 6.19
C ALA A 503 -41.14 13.09 7.19
N ALA A 504 -41.39 14.39 7.00
CA ALA A 504 -42.31 15.15 7.85
C ALA A 504 -43.72 14.54 7.88
N ASP A 505 -44.45 14.71 8.98
CA ASP A 505 -45.78 14.13 9.15
C ASP A 505 -46.76 14.54 8.04
N GLY A 506 -47.61 13.60 7.63
CA GLY A 506 -48.51 13.77 6.49
C GLY A 506 -47.86 13.63 5.10
N SER A 507 -46.53 13.55 4.97
CA SER A 507 -45.84 13.46 3.66
C SER A 507 -46.36 12.35 2.75
N ALA A 508 -46.70 11.18 3.30
CA ALA A 508 -47.24 10.07 2.51
C ALA A 508 -48.64 10.37 1.91
N GLN A 509 -49.44 11.21 2.57
CA GLN A 509 -50.73 11.66 2.04
C GLN A 509 -50.56 12.81 1.04
N ALA A 510 -49.61 13.73 1.26
CA ALA A 510 -49.29 14.79 0.32
C ALA A 510 -48.76 14.22 -1.01
N GLU A 511 -47.85 13.26 -0.94
CA GLU A 511 -47.33 12.54 -2.11
C GLU A 511 -48.42 11.71 -2.80
N LEU A 512 -49.34 11.07 -2.05
CA LEU A 512 -50.49 10.39 -2.64
C LEU A 512 -51.34 11.34 -3.49
N ASN A 513 -51.73 12.48 -2.91
CA ASN A 513 -52.59 13.45 -3.57
C ASN A 513 -51.94 13.97 -4.87
N TRP A 514 -50.64 14.32 -4.82
CA TRP A 514 -49.90 14.80 -5.99
C TRP A 514 -49.73 13.72 -7.07
N LEU A 515 -49.38 12.48 -6.67
CA LEU A 515 -49.24 11.37 -7.60
C LEU A 515 -50.56 11.06 -8.33
N GLN A 516 -51.69 11.06 -7.62
CA GLN A 516 -53.00 10.81 -8.24
C GLN A 516 -53.43 11.97 -9.15
N ASN A 517 -53.40 13.20 -8.66
CA ASN A 517 -54.01 14.36 -9.31
C ASN A 517 -53.13 14.97 -10.41
N ASP A 518 -51.86 15.25 -10.10
CA ASP A 518 -50.97 16.01 -10.99
C ASP A 518 -50.16 15.10 -11.93
N GLN A 519 -49.93 13.84 -11.55
CA GLN A 519 -49.08 12.90 -12.28
C GLN A 519 -49.84 11.73 -12.93
N GLY A 520 -51.13 11.60 -12.65
CA GLY A 520 -52.00 10.54 -13.21
C GLY A 520 -51.68 9.13 -12.72
N VAL A 521 -50.96 8.98 -11.60
CA VAL A 521 -50.60 7.72 -10.93
C VAL A 521 -51.78 7.27 -10.06
N THR A 522 -52.92 7.04 -10.69
CA THR A 522 -54.22 6.82 -10.03
C THR A 522 -54.34 5.51 -9.24
N LYS A 523 -53.35 4.61 -9.35
CA LYS A 523 -53.27 3.35 -8.59
C LYS A 523 -52.28 3.44 -7.41
N SER A 524 -51.90 4.66 -7.00
CA SER A 524 -51.16 4.88 -5.75
C SER A 524 -52.08 4.79 -4.51
N ALA A 525 -51.52 4.43 -3.36
CA ALA A 525 -52.19 4.36 -2.07
C ALA A 525 -51.26 4.78 -0.91
N ASN A 526 -51.80 5.45 0.11
CA ASN A 526 -51.10 5.73 1.37
C ASN A 526 -51.25 4.52 2.30
N ASP A 527 -50.15 4.11 2.94
CA ASP A 527 -50.04 2.92 3.77
C ASP A 527 -49.48 3.25 5.17
N GLY A 528 -49.45 4.53 5.56
CA GLY A 528 -49.05 4.99 6.88
C GLY A 528 -47.55 5.10 7.09
N ASN A 529 -47.08 4.74 8.29
CA ASN A 529 -45.66 4.86 8.67
C ASN A 529 -44.90 3.56 8.40
N ALA A 530 -43.65 3.68 7.97
CA ALA A 530 -42.74 2.55 7.78
C ALA A 530 -42.33 1.94 9.13
N PRO A 531 -42.02 0.64 9.20
CA PRO A 531 -41.55 -0.02 10.42
C PRO A 531 -40.13 0.41 10.88
N ALA A 532 -39.42 1.20 10.05
CA ALA A 532 -38.13 1.79 10.37
C ALA A 532 -37.95 3.12 9.61
N GLU A 533 -37.26 4.08 10.23
CA GLU A 533 -36.85 5.31 9.55
C GLU A 533 -35.74 5.04 8.52
N LEU A 534 -35.76 5.78 7.41
CA LEU A 534 -34.73 5.78 6.40
C LEU A 534 -34.13 7.17 6.26
N ALA A 535 -32.80 7.26 6.25
CA ALA A 535 -32.09 8.50 5.93
C ALA A 535 -32.29 8.96 4.47
N LYS A 536 -32.81 8.08 3.59
CA LYS A 536 -33.05 8.35 2.16
C LYS A 536 -34.28 7.65 1.62
N THR A 537 -34.98 8.31 0.70
CA THR A 537 -36.18 7.82 0.03
C THR A 537 -35.83 6.65 -0.89
N THR A 538 -36.63 5.58 -0.84
CA THR A 538 -36.41 4.34 -1.61
C THR A 538 -37.68 3.82 -2.25
N LEU A 539 -37.53 3.21 -3.43
CA LEU A 539 -38.62 2.55 -4.16
C LEU A 539 -38.27 1.07 -4.36
N GLU A 540 -38.91 0.17 -3.61
CA GLU A 540 -38.80 -1.28 -3.80
C GLU A 540 -39.85 -1.80 -4.80
N TYR A 541 -39.42 -2.66 -5.72
CA TYR A 541 -40.25 -3.18 -6.81
C TYR A 541 -39.77 -4.58 -7.26
N ALA A 542 -40.70 -5.41 -7.71
CA ALA A 542 -40.38 -6.70 -8.35
C ALA A 542 -39.91 -6.53 -9.81
N PRO A 543 -39.21 -7.53 -10.39
CA PRO A 543 -38.65 -7.42 -11.74
C PRO A 543 -39.64 -7.07 -12.86
N ASP A 544 -40.89 -7.53 -12.76
CA ASP A 544 -42.01 -7.23 -13.66
C ASP A 544 -42.47 -5.75 -13.55
N GLN A 545 -42.46 -5.20 -12.33
CA GLN A 545 -42.82 -3.81 -12.05
C GLN A 545 -41.77 -2.79 -12.54
N ALA A 546 -40.65 -3.22 -13.14
CA ALA A 546 -39.55 -2.34 -13.54
C ALA A 546 -39.98 -1.17 -14.46
N ALA A 547 -40.96 -1.37 -15.35
CA ALA A 547 -41.49 -0.28 -16.18
C ALA A 547 -42.30 0.76 -15.38
N GLN A 548 -43.00 0.33 -14.32
CA GLN A 548 -43.70 1.22 -13.38
C GLN A 548 -42.69 1.97 -12.51
N ALA A 549 -41.65 1.28 -12.01
CA ALA A 549 -40.60 1.87 -11.20
C ALA A 549 -39.86 2.99 -11.96
N ARG A 550 -39.56 2.80 -13.26
CA ARG A 550 -38.98 3.86 -14.11
C ARG A 550 -39.93 5.02 -14.41
N ARG A 551 -41.25 4.79 -14.41
CA ARG A 551 -42.24 5.87 -14.55
C ARG A 551 -42.25 6.74 -13.30
N LEU A 552 -42.38 6.13 -12.12
CA LEU A 552 -42.37 6.84 -10.84
C LEU A 552 -41.01 7.53 -10.58
N ALA A 553 -39.90 6.89 -10.94
CA ALA A 553 -38.56 7.49 -10.86
C ALA A 553 -38.39 8.75 -11.72
N ALA A 554 -39.02 8.77 -12.90
CA ALA A 554 -38.99 9.93 -13.79
C ALA A 554 -39.94 11.05 -13.36
N VAL A 555 -40.96 10.72 -12.57
CA VAL A 555 -41.93 11.66 -11.98
C VAL A 555 -41.34 12.34 -10.74
N MET A 556 -40.88 11.56 -9.75
CA MET A 556 -40.33 12.07 -8.49
C MET A 556 -38.84 12.51 -8.57
N GLY A 557 -38.18 12.29 -9.71
CA GLY A 557 -36.73 12.51 -9.83
C GLY A 557 -35.91 11.56 -8.95
N LEU A 558 -36.23 10.27 -8.89
CA LEU A 558 -35.48 9.28 -8.10
C LEU A 558 -34.19 8.85 -8.81
N SER A 559 -33.08 8.81 -8.07
CA SER A 559 -31.83 8.22 -8.55
C SER A 559 -31.92 6.69 -8.66
N GLY A 560 -31.12 6.10 -9.53
CA GLY A 560 -31.02 4.63 -9.68
C GLY A 560 -30.52 3.88 -8.44
N ALA A 561 -30.04 4.60 -7.41
CA ALA A 561 -29.67 4.05 -6.10
C ALA A 561 -30.86 3.96 -5.13
N ALA A 562 -31.90 4.78 -5.32
CA ALA A 562 -33.16 4.71 -4.57
C ALA A 562 -34.01 3.52 -5.01
N LEU A 563 -33.94 3.15 -6.29
CA LEU A 563 -34.63 1.98 -6.87
C LEU A 563 -34.00 0.68 -6.34
N LYS A 564 -34.79 -0.13 -5.61
CA LYS A 564 -34.42 -1.43 -5.07
C LYS A 564 -35.19 -2.55 -5.80
N PRO A 565 -34.53 -3.38 -6.63
CA PRO A 565 -35.11 -4.66 -7.04
C PRO A 565 -35.29 -5.54 -5.79
N GLY A 566 -36.50 -6.03 -5.57
CA GLY A 566 -36.88 -6.76 -4.37
C GLY A 566 -38.15 -7.57 -4.59
N LYS A 567 -39.05 -7.61 -3.60
CA LYS A 567 -40.34 -8.31 -3.72
C LYS A 567 -41.46 -7.30 -3.94
N SER A 568 -42.43 -7.66 -4.79
CA SER A 568 -43.73 -6.98 -4.83
C SER A 568 -44.51 -7.38 -3.58
N VAL A 569 -45.19 -6.43 -2.98
CA VAL A 569 -46.03 -6.67 -1.81
C VAL A 569 -47.48 -6.33 -2.14
N THR A 570 -48.39 -7.11 -1.55
CA THR A 570 -49.82 -6.88 -1.68
C THR A 570 -50.20 -5.59 -0.96
N ASN A 571 -50.88 -4.66 -1.66
CA ASN A 571 -51.45 -3.49 -1.00
C ASN A 571 -52.75 -3.85 -0.25
N SER A 572 -53.33 -2.86 0.44
CA SER A 572 -54.63 -2.95 1.14
C SER A 572 -55.82 -3.39 0.27
N GLN A 573 -55.68 -3.44 -1.06
CA GLN A 573 -56.70 -3.89 -2.02
C GLN A 573 -56.48 -5.32 -2.52
N GLY A 574 -55.50 -6.06 -2.00
CA GLY A 574 -55.18 -7.41 -2.46
C GLY A 574 -54.33 -7.47 -3.74
N LEU A 575 -53.75 -6.34 -4.19
CA LEU A 575 -53.07 -6.25 -5.49
C LEU A 575 -51.55 -5.99 -5.38
N PRO A 576 -50.71 -6.56 -6.27
CA PRO A 576 -49.26 -6.37 -6.23
C PRO A 576 -48.84 -4.92 -6.49
N ALA A 577 -48.13 -4.31 -5.54
CA ALA A 577 -47.70 -2.92 -5.54
C ALA A 577 -46.19 -2.77 -5.27
N MET A 578 -45.60 -1.71 -5.84
CA MET A 578 -44.28 -1.24 -5.43
C MET A 578 -44.36 -0.55 -4.07
N THR A 579 -43.30 -0.55 -3.27
CA THR A 579 -43.25 0.19 -1.99
C THR A 579 -42.36 1.41 -2.13
N LEU A 580 -42.95 2.60 -2.03
CA LEU A 580 -42.25 3.87 -1.90
C LEU A 580 -42.16 4.24 -0.42
N THR A 581 -40.95 4.28 0.13
CA THR A 581 -40.71 4.75 1.50
C THR A 581 -40.03 6.10 1.45
N LEU A 582 -40.72 7.14 1.92
CA LEU A 582 -40.24 8.52 1.99
C LEU A 582 -39.29 8.67 3.17
N GLY A 583 -38.03 9.05 2.92
CA GLY A 583 -37.01 9.19 3.96
C GLY A 583 -36.77 10.64 4.39
N LYS A 584 -35.79 10.83 5.28
CA LYS A 584 -35.34 12.15 5.77
C LYS A 584 -34.78 13.10 4.70
N ASP A 585 -34.62 12.64 3.46
CA ASP A 585 -34.28 13.46 2.29
C ASP A 585 -35.49 13.99 1.51
N PHE A 586 -36.71 13.57 1.86
CA PHE A 586 -37.94 14.01 1.21
C PHE A 586 -38.31 15.45 1.61
N LYS A 587 -38.43 16.32 0.60
CA LYS A 587 -38.63 17.77 0.80
C LYS A 587 -40.07 18.26 0.64
N GLY A 588 -40.98 17.39 0.21
CA GLY A 588 -42.36 17.73 -0.12
C GLY A 588 -42.78 17.13 -1.46
N ALA A 589 -44.09 16.95 -1.63
CA ALA A 589 -44.66 16.36 -2.84
C ALA A 589 -44.32 17.18 -4.09
N GLY A 590 -43.98 16.49 -5.18
CA GLY A 590 -43.58 17.11 -6.45
C GLY A 590 -42.21 17.80 -6.47
N ILE A 591 -41.45 17.79 -5.38
CA ILE A 591 -40.07 18.31 -5.37
C ILE A 591 -39.11 17.20 -5.78
N SER A 592 -38.41 17.38 -6.92
CA SER A 592 -37.44 16.42 -7.44
C SER A 592 -36.36 16.07 -6.42
N LEU A 593 -36.25 14.77 -6.10
CA LEU A 593 -35.28 14.23 -5.15
C LEU A 593 -33.84 14.19 -5.69
N THR A 594 -33.64 14.43 -6.99
CA THR A 594 -32.31 14.59 -7.60
C THR A 594 -32.11 16.03 -8.07
N PRO A 595 -30.98 16.69 -7.75
CA PRO A 595 -30.63 18.01 -8.31
C PRO A 595 -30.38 17.93 -9.83
N PRO A 596 -30.46 19.05 -10.56
CA PRO A 596 -30.43 19.04 -12.03
C PRO A 596 -29.16 18.41 -12.60
N THR A 597 -29.35 17.56 -13.63
CA THR A 597 -28.36 16.58 -14.12
C THR A 597 -27.22 17.14 -14.98
N LYS A 598 -26.98 18.47 -14.98
CA LYS A 598 -25.90 19.12 -15.73
C LYS A 598 -25.01 19.99 -14.83
N ALA A 599 -23.87 19.40 -14.44
CA ALA A 599 -22.61 20.12 -14.29
C ALA A 599 -21.86 20.08 -15.66
N PRO A 600 -20.87 20.96 -15.91
CA PRO A 600 -20.13 20.96 -17.19
C PRO A 600 -19.34 19.67 -17.42
N ASP A 601 -18.92 19.43 -18.66
CA ASP A 601 -18.16 18.24 -19.03
C ASP A 601 -16.72 18.32 -18.48
N VAL A 602 -16.26 17.24 -17.85
CA VAL A 602 -14.94 17.17 -17.20
C VAL A 602 -14.33 15.78 -17.36
N SER A 603 -13.01 15.77 -17.57
CA SER A 603 -12.24 14.59 -17.95
C SER A 603 -12.37 13.41 -16.97
N LYS A 604 -12.34 12.19 -17.52
CA LYS A 604 -12.40 10.92 -16.78
C LYS A 604 -11.27 10.02 -17.26
N SER A 605 -10.54 9.41 -16.32
CA SER A 605 -9.38 8.57 -16.65
C SER A 605 -9.37 7.21 -15.95
N THR A 606 -8.73 6.25 -16.62
CA THR A 606 -8.50 4.87 -16.16
C THR A 606 -7.05 4.46 -16.45
N ALA A 607 -6.51 3.53 -15.66
CA ALA A 607 -5.06 3.23 -15.62
C ALA A 607 -4.55 2.37 -16.79
N ASP A 608 -5.40 2.07 -17.77
CA ASP A 608 -5.08 1.34 -19.00
C ASP A 608 -4.40 2.19 -20.09
N LYS A 609 -4.37 3.51 -19.91
CA LYS A 609 -3.79 4.48 -20.87
C LYS A 609 -2.70 5.32 -20.22
N VAL A 610 -1.79 5.85 -21.04
CA VAL A 610 -0.89 6.92 -20.62
C VAL A 610 -1.73 8.15 -20.32
N GLN A 611 -2.05 8.35 -19.05
CA GLN A 611 -2.73 9.57 -18.60
C GLN A 611 -1.72 10.71 -18.66
N CYS A 612 -2.14 11.83 -19.24
CA CYS A 612 -1.31 13.01 -19.39
C CYS A 612 -1.48 13.87 -18.13
N ALA A 613 -0.37 14.27 -17.49
CA ALA A 613 -0.39 15.08 -16.26
C ALA A 613 -0.97 16.48 -16.53
N SER A 614 -1.74 17.03 -15.58
CA SER A 614 -2.63 18.18 -15.78
C SER A 614 -2.14 19.49 -15.15
#